data_AF-A0A7X0E5L3-F1
#
_entry.id   AF-A0A7X0E5L3-F1
#
_cell.length_a   1.000
_cell.length_b   1.000
_cell.length_c   1.000
_cell.angle_alpha   90.00
_cell.angle_beta   90.00
_cell.angle_gamma   90.00
#
_symmetry.space_group_name_H-M   'P 1'
#
loop_
_entity.id
_entity.type
_entity.pdbx_description
1 polymer ?
#
loop_
_entity_poly.entity_id
_entity_poly.type
_entity_poly.pdbx_seq_one_letter_code
_entity_poly.pdbx_strand_id
1 'polypeptide(L)'
;MLMLTHSATAQTLEEQLRGQLSDTRSQLQNLQDQQAQWQAQKATLEQERDEARKALVATKNELASKQSLAGRDASELTREHAARAADDATLQQQHQTLAQLKVQMQAQDASEADLTSQLKVARGQVTTCTAKNVQLYKVGSEILDAYSHINVRTVLSSREPFAQSSRVKLENAAQGYGDQLYEQRYDPNAVSTKKP
;
A
#
# COMPACT_ATOMS: atom_id res chain seq x y z
N MET A 1 -110.71 -64.16 50.68
CA MET A 1 -109.32 -63.76 50.94
C MET A 1 -108.41 -64.18 49.78
N LEU A 2 -108.60 -63.65 48.56
CA LEU A 2 -107.71 -63.95 47.41
C LEU A 2 -107.73 -62.87 46.28
N MET A 3 -108.27 -61.66 46.54
CA MET A 3 -108.39 -60.58 45.53
C MET A 3 -107.50 -59.37 45.82
N LEU A 4 -106.67 -59.40 46.87
CA LEU A 4 -105.73 -58.30 47.20
C LEU A 4 -104.29 -58.55 46.71
N THR A 5 -103.96 -59.75 46.21
CA THR A 5 -102.59 -60.10 45.81
C THR A 5 -102.28 -59.77 44.34
N HIS A 6 -103.28 -59.62 43.48
CA HIS A 6 -103.09 -59.23 42.07
C HIS A 6 -102.91 -57.70 41.88
N SER A 7 -103.50 -56.89 42.76
CA SER A 7 -103.36 -55.43 42.69
C SER A 7 -101.98 -54.97 43.15
N ALA A 8 -101.40 -55.66 44.14
CA ALA A 8 -100.06 -55.36 44.65
C ALA A 8 -98.96 -55.65 43.61
N THR A 9 -99.10 -56.72 42.81
CA THR A 9 -98.12 -57.06 41.75
C THR A 9 -98.20 -56.12 40.54
N ALA A 10 -99.40 -55.67 40.17
CA ALA A 10 -99.59 -54.65 39.13
C ALA A 10 -99.00 -53.29 39.54
N GLN A 11 -99.20 -52.89 40.80
CA GLN A 11 -98.62 -51.68 41.38
C GLN A 11 -97.09 -51.74 41.40
N THR A 12 -96.49 -52.90 41.73
CA THR A 12 -95.03 -53.05 41.72
C THR A 12 -94.39 -52.97 40.33
N LEU A 13 -95.07 -53.46 39.28
CA LEU A 13 -94.55 -53.41 37.91
C LEU A 13 -94.59 -51.97 37.35
N GLU A 14 -95.67 -51.23 37.66
CA GLU A 14 -95.82 -49.83 37.28
C GLU A 14 -94.78 -48.92 37.96
N GLU A 15 -94.50 -49.16 39.25
CA GLU A 15 -93.44 -48.46 40.00
C GLU A 15 -92.05 -48.74 39.40
N GLN A 16 -91.79 -50.00 38.98
CA GLN A 16 -90.54 -50.40 38.33
C GLN A 16 -90.35 -49.72 36.97
N LEU A 17 -91.42 -49.64 36.17
CA LEU A 17 -91.41 -48.94 34.88
C LEU A 17 -91.21 -47.43 35.06
N ARG A 18 -91.83 -46.81 36.07
CA ARG A 18 -91.58 -45.41 36.43
C ARG A 18 -90.13 -45.17 36.85
N GLY A 19 -89.56 -46.06 37.67
CA GLY A 19 -88.16 -46.00 38.07
C GLY A 19 -87.23 -46.08 36.86
N GLN A 20 -87.43 -47.08 35.99
CA GLN A 20 -86.64 -47.23 34.76
C GLN A 20 -86.75 -46.01 33.83
N LEU A 21 -87.95 -45.43 33.69
CA LEU A 21 -88.15 -44.25 32.84
C LEU A 21 -87.49 -43.00 33.43
N SER A 22 -87.50 -42.85 34.76
CA SER A 22 -86.75 -41.81 35.48
C SER A 22 -85.24 -41.97 35.35
N ASP A 23 -84.72 -43.19 35.46
CA ASP A 23 -83.30 -43.51 35.27
C ASP A 23 -82.85 -43.23 33.84
N THR A 24 -83.65 -43.65 32.85
CA THR A 24 -83.35 -43.43 31.43
C THR A 24 -83.39 -41.94 31.10
N ARG A 25 -84.33 -41.17 31.68
CA ARG A 25 -84.39 -39.71 31.54
C ARG A 25 -83.17 -39.03 32.17
N SER A 26 -82.73 -39.49 33.34
CA SER A 26 -81.53 -38.98 34.01
C SER A 26 -80.26 -39.29 33.22
N GLN A 27 -80.16 -40.48 32.62
CA GLN A 27 -79.07 -40.86 31.72
C GLN A 27 -79.05 -40.01 30.44
N LEU A 28 -80.21 -39.75 29.83
CA LEU A 28 -80.30 -38.88 28.65
C LEU A 28 -79.84 -37.46 28.98
N GLN A 29 -80.28 -36.91 30.11
CA GLN A 29 -79.86 -35.60 30.58
C GLN A 29 -78.34 -35.54 30.79
N ASN A 30 -77.77 -36.55 31.46
CA ASN A 30 -76.32 -36.64 31.69
C ASN A 30 -75.54 -36.73 30.37
N LEU A 31 -76.00 -37.53 29.40
CA LEU A 31 -75.37 -37.60 28.07
C LEU A 31 -75.47 -36.28 27.30
N GLN A 32 -76.58 -35.56 27.40
CA GLN A 32 -76.72 -34.23 26.80
C GLN A 32 -75.77 -33.21 27.43
N ASP A 33 -75.64 -33.22 28.77
CA ASP A 33 -74.72 -32.34 29.50
C ASP A 33 -73.25 -32.66 29.14
N GLN A 34 -72.89 -33.95 29.07
CA GLN A 34 -71.58 -34.40 28.59
C GLN A 34 -71.33 -33.98 27.14
N GLN A 35 -72.30 -34.14 26.24
CA GLN A 35 -72.18 -33.72 24.86
C GLN A 35 -71.93 -32.20 24.76
N ALA A 36 -72.68 -31.40 25.52
CA ALA A 36 -72.48 -29.95 25.57
C ALA A 36 -71.08 -29.60 26.10
N GLN A 37 -70.61 -30.30 27.14
CA GLN A 37 -69.28 -30.12 27.70
C GLN A 37 -68.16 -30.47 26.70
N TRP A 38 -68.30 -31.58 25.97
CA TRP A 38 -67.34 -31.97 24.93
C TRP A 38 -67.31 -31.00 23.75
N GLN A 39 -68.46 -30.48 23.34
CA GLN A 39 -68.52 -29.47 22.28
C GLN A 39 -67.86 -28.16 22.72
N ALA A 40 -68.07 -27.74 23.97
CA ALA A 40 -67.39 -26.58 24.54
C ALA A 40 -65.87 -26.79 24.60
N GLN A 41 -65.40 -27.94 25.11
CA GLN A 41 -63.97 -28.26 25.14
C GLN A 41 -63.35 -28.33 23.74
N LYS A 42 -64.06 -28.91 22.77
CA LYS A 42 -63.61 -28.96 21.38
C LYS A 42 -63.46 -27.57 20.79
N ALA A 43 -64.43 -26.68 21.01
CA ALA A 43 -64.35 -25.30 20.54
C ALA A 43 -63.15 -24.56 21.14
N THR A 44 -62.90 -24.72 22.45
CA THR A 44 -61.73 -24.13 23.11
C THR A 44 -60.42 -24.67 22.53
N LEU A 45 -60.29 -25.99 22.37
CA LEU A 45 -59.08 -26.61 21.80
C LEU A 45 -58.86 -26.21 20.33
N GLU A 46 -59.93 -26.06 19.54
CA GLU A 46 -59.83 -25.58 18.16
C GLU A 46 -59.36 -24.11 18.13
N GLN A 47 -59.86 -23.27 19.03
CA GLN A 47 -59.41 -21.90 19.17
C GLN A 47 -57.91 -21.83 19.58
N GLU A 48 -57.50 -22.57 20.61
CA GLU A 48 -56.10 -22.64 21.07
C GLU A 48 -55.17 -23.15 19.96
N ARG A 49 -55.60 -24.18 19.20
CA ARG A 49 -54.87 -24.69 18.05
C ARG A 49 -54.69 -23.61 16.99
N ASP A 50 -55.73 -22.86 16.69
CA ASP A 50 -55.69 -21.84 15.64
C ASP A 50 -54.85 -20.63 16.05
N GLU A 51 -54.90 -20.23 17.32
CA GLU A 51 -54.02 -19.22 17.90
C GLU A 51 -52.55 -19.68 17.90
N ALA A 52 -52.28 -20.91 18.34
CA ALA A 52 -50.93 -21.49 18.29
C ALA A 52 -50.38 -21.60 16.87
N ARG A 53 -51.22 -21.97 15.89
CA ARG A 53 -50.84 -21.98 14.46
C ARG A 53 -50.51 -20.59 13.95
N LYS A 54 -51.30 -19.57 14.30
CA LYS A 54 -51.02 -18.18 13.94
C LYS A 54 -49.69 -17.70 14.55
N ALA A 55 -49.46 -17.97 15.84
CA ALA A 55 -48.21 -17.62 16.51
C ALA A 55 -47.00 -18.33 15.87
N LEU A 56 -47.13 -19.60 15.50
CA LEU A 56 -46.08 -20.38 14.85
C LEU A 56 -45.74 -19.82 13.46
N VAL A 57 -46.74 -19.38 12.68
CA VAL A 57 -46.49 -18.72 11.39
C VAL A 57 -45.83 -17.35 11.59
N ALA A 58 -46.29 -16.55 12.55
CA ALA A 58 -45.71 -15.24 12.84
C ALA A 58 -44.24 -15.34 13.26
N THR A 59 -43.94 -16.24 14.19
CA THR A 59 -42.56 -16.49 14.66
C THR A 59 -41.65 -17.05 13.57
N LYS A 60 -42.14 -17.95 12.70
CA LYS A 60 -41.39 -18.41 11.53
C LYS A 60 -41.07 -17.28 10.57
N ASN A 61 -42.02 -16.40 10.30
CA ASN A 61 -41.81 -15.24 9.42
C ASN A 61 -40.81 -14.24 10.03
N GLU A 62 -40.89 -14.00 11.34
CA GLU A 62 -39.93 -13.15 12.05
C GLU A 62 -38.52 -13.74 12.02
N LEU A 63 -38.38 -15.04 12.25
CA LEU A 63 -37.10 -15.74 12.17
C LEU A 63 -36.50 -15.66 10.76
N ALA A 64 -37.29 -15.92 9.74
CA ALA A 64 -36.85 -15.81 8.34
C ALA A 64 -36.39 -14.38 7.99
N SER A 65 -37.12 -13.37 8.46
CA SER A 65 -36.74 -11.96 8.30
C SER A 65 -35.40 -11.66 8.97
N LYS A 66 -35.24 -12.03 10.24
CA LYS A 66 -33.99 -11.83 11.00
C LYS A 66 -32.80 -12.57 10.38
N GLN A 67 -32.99 -13.79 9.90
CA GLN A 67 -31.96 -14.53 9.19
C GLN A 67 -31.56 -13.85 7.88
N SER A 68 -32.52 -13.30 7.13
CA SER A 68 -32.24 -12.57 5.90
C SER A 68 -31.46 -11.28 6.16
N LEU A 69 -31.79 -10.55 7.23
CA LEU A 69 -31.09 -9.33 7.64
C LEU A 69 -29.67 -9.67 8.11
N ALA A 70 -29.52 -10.64 9.00
CA ALA A 70 -28.21 -11.09 9.46
C ALA A 70 -27.31 -11.57 8.31
N GLY A 71 -27.89 -12.25 7.30
CA GLY A 71 -27.16 -12.65 6.10
C GLY A 71 -26.71 -11.48 5.23
N ARG A 72 -27.53 -10.42 5.13
CA ARG A 72 -27.16 -9.17 4.43
C ARG A 72 -26.07 -8.43 5.18
N ASP A 73 -26.22 -8.24 6.48
CA ASP A 73 -25.24 -7.55 7.34
C ASP A 73 -23.89 -8.27 7.30
N ALA A 74 -23.88 -9.61 7.38
CA ALA A 74 -22.66 -10.40 7.29
C ALA A 74 -21.98 -10.27 5.91
N SER A 75 -22.77 -10.23 4.82
CA SER A 75 -22.22 -9.99 3.48
C SER A 75 -21.66 -8.58 3.33
N GLU A 76 -22.31 -7.58 3.90
CA GLU A 76 -21.86 -6.18 3.84
C GLU A 76 -20.58 -5.99 4.64
N LEU A 77 -20.52 -6.53 5.86
CA LEU A 77 -19.32 -6.52 6.69
C LEU A 77 -18.14 -7.22 6.01
N THR A 78 -18.38 -8.36 5.34
CA THR A 78 -17.34 -9.07 4.58
C THR A 78 -16.83 -8.21 3.40
N ARG A 79 -17.73 -7.52 2.68
CA ARG A 79 -17.34 -6.61 1.60
C ARG A 79 -16.55 -5.42 2.12
N GLU A 80 -16.96 -4.84 3.24
CA GLU A 80 -16.27 -3.73 3.87
C GLU A 80 -14.86 -4.12 4.31
N HIS A 81 -14.70 -5.27 4.96
CA HIS A 81 -13.38 -5.79 5.32
C HIS A 81 -12.49 -6.04 4.10
N ALA A 82 -13.04 -6.62 3.03
CA ALA A 82 -12.29 -6.83 1.79
C ALA A 82 -11.87 -5.51 1.13
N ALA A 83 -12.75 -4.49 1.14
CA ALA A 83 -12.44 -3.16 0.62
C ALA A 83 -11.32 -2.50 1.45
N ARG A 84 -11.43 -2.50 2.79
CA ARG A 84 -10.38 -1.95 3.66
C ARG A 84 -9.03 -2.65 3.46
N ALA A 85 -9.02 -3.98 3.33
CA ALA A 85 -7.78 -4.72 3.07
C ALA A 85 -7.15 -4.36 1.72
N ALA A 86 -7.96 -4.10 0.69
CA ALA A 86 -7.48 -3.66 -0.62
C ALA A 86 -6.94 -2.21 -0.57
N ASP A 87 -7.59 -1.33 0.18
CA ASP A 87 -7.14 0.04 0.40
C ASP A 87 -5.81 0.08 1.16
N ASP A 88 -5.68 -0.72 2.23
CA ASP A 88 -4.43 -0.85 3.00
C ASP A 88 -3.28 -1.36 2.13
N ALA A 89 -3.52 -2.38 1.30
CA ALA A 89 -2.53 -2.88 0.36
C ALA A 89 -2.09 -1.81 -0.65
N THR A 90 -3.05 -1.02 -1.16
CA THR A 90 -2.79 0.08 -2.09
C THR A 90 -1.97 1.18 -1.42
N LEU A 91 -2.32 1.58 -0.19
CA LEU A 91 -1.57 2.56 0.59
C LEU A 91 -0.13 2.10 0.84
N GLN A 92 0.05 0.82 1.20
CA GLN A 92 1.38 0.26 1.41
C GLN A 92 2.22 0.29 0.12
N GLN A 93 1.63 -0.05 -1.03
CA GLN A 93 2.30 0.03 -2.33
C GLN A 93 2.68 1.48 -2.69
N GLN A 94 1.78 2.43 -2.44
CA GLN A 94 2.05 3.86 -2.66
C GLN A 94 3.19 4.35 -1.78
N HIS A 95 3.20 3.98 -0.49
CA HIS A 95 4.30 4.32 0.42
C HIS A 95 5.63 3.74 -0.04
N GLN A 96 5.67 2.49 -0.48
CA GLN A 96 6.88 1.88 -1.02
C GLN A 96 7.37 2.60 -2.28
N THR A 97 6.45 2.96 -3.18
CA THR A 97 6.78 3.68 -4.42
C THR A 97 7.30 5.08 -4.12
N LEU A 98 6.67 5.80 -3.19
CA LEU A 98 7.13 7.12 -2.73
C LEU A 98 8.51 7.05 -2.08
N ALA A 99 8.76 6.02 -1.26
CA ALA A 99 10.07 5.81 -0.65
C ALA A 99 11.15 5.53 -1.71
N GLN A 100 10.85 4.67 -2.69
CA GLN A 100 11.76 4.39 -3.81
C GLN A 100 12.03 5.63 -4.66
N LEU A 101 11.00 6.40 -5.00
CA LEU A 101 11.14 7.63 -5.76
C LEU A 101 12.00 8.65 -5.03
N LYS A 102 11.83 8.79 -3.71
CA LYS A 102 12.66 9.68 -2.89
C LYS A 102 14.13 9.28 -2.93
N VAL A 103 14.43 7.98 -2.82
CA VAL A 103 15.81 7.47 -2.93
C VAL A 103 16.38 7.72 -4.32
N GLN A 104 15.59 7.51 -5.38
CA GLN A 104 16.03 7.78 -6.76
C GLN A 104 16.32 9.27 -6.97
N MET A 105 15.48 10.17 -6.46
CA MET A 105 15.73 11.61 -6.55
C MET A 105 17.02 12.00 -5.84
N GLN A 106 17.25 11.50 -4.62
CA GLN A 106 18.50 11.77 -3.89
C GLN A 106 19.74 11.23 -4.61
N ALA A 107 19.63 10.06 -5.24
CA ALA A 107 20.72 9.50 -6.03
C ALA A 107 20.99 10.33 -7.30
N GLN A 108 19.94 10.82 -7.96
CA GLN A 108 20.07 11.72 -9.10
C GLN A 108 20.72 13.04 -8.69
N ASP A 109 20.26 13.69 -7.61
CA ASP A 109 20.83 14.95 -7.12
C ASP A 109 22.32 14.79 -6.77
N ALA A 110 22.70 13.67 -6.14
CA ALA A 110 24.10 13.35 -5.85
C ALA A 110 24.92 13.16 -7.15
N SER A 111 24.35 12.47 -8.14
CA SER A 111 25.01 12.29 -9.44
C SER A 111 25.17 13.60 -10.21
N GLU A 112 24.19 14.50 -10.15
CA GLU A 112 24.27 15.82 -10.77
C GLU A 112 25.33 16.69 -10.10
N ALA A 113 25.42 16.66 -8.77
CA ALA A 113 26.44 17.37 -8.01
C ALA A 113 27.86 16.86 -8.36
N ASP A 114 28.03 15.53 -8.45
CA ASP A 114 29.28 14.91 -8.85
C ASP A 114 29.67 15.27 -10.28
N LEU A 115 28.76 15.11 -11.24
CA LEU A 115 28.98 15.52 -12.64
C LEU A 115 29.34 17.00 -12.76
N THR A 116 28.65 17.88 -12.02
CA THR A 116 28.95 19.31 -12.00
C THR A 116 30.35 19.59 -11.46
N SER A 117 30.76 18.86 -10.41
CA SER A 117 32.11 18.95 -9.85
C SER A 117 33.17 18.49 -10.85
N GLN A 118 32.99 17.32 -11.46
CA GLN A 118 33.88 16.78 -12.49
C GLN A 118 34.02 17.74 -13.67
N LEU A 119 32.90 18.32 -14.11
CA LEU A 119 32.87 19.28 -15.21
C LEU A 119 33.64 20.56 -14.86
N LYS A 120 33.50 21.06 -13.62
CA LYS A 120 34.28 22.21 -13.13
C LYS A 120 35.79 21.92 -13.12
N VAL A 121 36.19 20.73 -12.67
CA VAL A 121 37.60 20.28 -12.69
C VAL A 121 38.11 20.22 -14.12
N ALA A 122 37.39 19.56 -15.03
CA ALA A 122 37.76 19.43 -16.43
C ALA A 122 37.89 20.81 -17.12
N ARG A 123 36.94 21.73 -16.89
CA ARG A 123 37.04 23.12 -17.39
C ARG A 123 38.28 23.85 -16.87
N GLY A 124 38.61 23.67 -15.59
CA GLY A 124 39.82 24.24 -14.98
C GLY A 124 41.11 23.68 -15.60
N GLN A 125 41.16 22.37 -15.84
CA GLN A 125 42.26 21.69 -16.52
C GLN A 125 42.45 22.20 -17.95
N VAL A 126 41.37 22.30 -18.72
CA VAL A 126 41.42 22.85 -20.10
C VAL A 126 41.93 24.29 -20.07
N THR A 127 41.38 25.14 -19.20
CA THR A 127 41.82 26.54 -19.07
C THR A 127 43.31 26.66 -18.75
N THR A 128 43.80 25.84 -17.81
CA THR A 128 45.21 25.81 -17.41
C THR A 128 46.10 25.31 -18.55
N CYS A 129 45.69 24.25 -19.24
CA CYS A 129 46.39 23.70 -20.38
C CYS A 129 46.49 24.74 -21.50
N THR A 130 45.41 25.44 -21.82
CA THR A 130 45.40 26.52 -22.82
C THR A 130 46.33 27.65 -22.42
N ALA A 131 46.31 28.12 -21.16
CA ALA A 131 47.20 29.17 -20.70
C ALA A 131 48.69 28.77 -20.78
N LYS A 132 49.03 27.55 -20.34
CA LYS A 132 50.38 26.99 -20.45
C LYS A 132 50.81 26.81 -21.90
N ASN A 133 49.91 26.39 -22.79
CA ASN A 133 50.20 26.26 -24.22
C ASN A 133 50.55 27.60 -24.86
N VAL A 134 49.80 28.67 -24.53
CA VAL A 134 50.12 30.03 -24.99
C VAL A 134 51.50 30.47 -24.50
N GLN A 135 51.84 30.22 -23.22
CA GLN A 135 53.16 30.54 -22.68
C GLN A 135 54.28 29.71 -23.32
N LEU A 136 54.08 28.41 -23.52
CA LEU A 136 55.03 27.54 -24.22
C LEU A 136 55.28 28.03 -25.65
N TYR A 137 54.23 28.44 -26.37
CA TYR A 137 54.37 29.00 -27.71
C TYR A 137 55.17 30.30 -27.72
N LYS A 138 54.91 31.18 -26.74
CA LYS A 138 55.68 32.42 -26.57
C LYS A 138 57.16 32.14 -26.30
N VAL A 139 57.48 31.29 -25.33
CA VAL A 139 58.86 30.88 -25.03
C VAL A 139 59.53 30.24 -26.26
N GLY A 140 58.81 29.36 -26.97
CA GLY A 140 59.29 28.77 -28.22
C GLY A 140 59.60 29.81 -29.30
N SER A 141 58.76 30.84 -29.44
CA SER A 141 59.00 31.94 -30.38
C SER A 141 60.19 32.81 -29.99
N GLU A 142 60.40 33.05 -28.69
CA GLU A 142 61.57 33.78 -28.17
C GLU A 142 62.87 33.01 -28.41
N ILE A 143 62.87 31.68 -28.25
CA ILE A 143 64.01 30.81 -28.58
C ILE A 143 64.36 30.91 -30.08
N LEU A 144 63.35 30.82 -30.96
CA LEU A 144 63.55 30.93 -32.42
C LEU A 144 64.08 32.31 -32.81
N ASP A 145 63.56 33.38 -32.19
CA ASP A 145 64.00 34.75 -32.43
C ASP A 145 65.45 34.97 -31.96
N ALA A 146 65.81 34.47 -30.78
CA ALA A 146 67.18 34.51 -30.26
C ALA A 146 68.16 33.77 -31.19
N TYR A 147 67.77 32.61 -31.71
CA TYR A 147 68.58 31.86 -32.68
C TYR A 147 68.76 32.62 -34.01
N SER A 148 67.70 33.28 -34.51
CA SER A 148 67.77 34.14 -35.70
C SER A 148 68.77 35.28 -35.51
N HIS A 149 68.68 35.99 -34.37
CA HIS A 149 69.53 37.15 -34.08
C HIS A 149 71.00 36.80 -33.81
N ILE A 150 71.30 35.62 -33.27
CA ILE A 150 72.67 35.12 -33.13
C ILE A 150 73.32 34.96 -34.51
N ASN A 151 72.63 34.41 -35.50
CA ASN A 151 73.19 34.25 -36.84
C ASN A 151 73.53 35.59 -37.52
N VAL A 152 72.71 36.63 -37.36
CA VAL A 152 72.96 37.93 -38.01
C VAL A 152 74.00 38.80 -37.28
N ARG A 153 74.08 38.78 -35.94
CA ARG A 153 75.10 39.55 -35.19
C ARG A 153 76.43 38.82 -35.05
N THR A 154 76.42 37.50 -34.89
CA THR A 154 77.64 36.74 -34.63
C THR A 154 78.49 36.61 -35.89
N VAL A 155 77.90 36.34 -37.06
CA VAL A 155 78.64 36.27 -38.34
C VAL A 155 79.38 37.57 -38.67
N LEU A 156 78.83 38.73 -38.28
CA LEU A 156 79.49 40.02 -38.52
C LEU A 156 80.59 40.35 -37.49
N SER A 157 80.56 39.77 -36.29
CA SER A 157 81.55 40.00 -35.21
C SER A 157 82.62 38.89 -35.06
N SER A 158 82.49 37.78 -35.78
CA SER A 158 83.37 36.59 -35.74
C SER A 158 84.85 36.80 -36.15
N ARG A 159 85.35 38.05 -36.17
CA ARG A 159 86.75 38.35 -36.45
C ARG A 159 87.62 38.55 -35.19
N GLU A 160 87.10 38.36 -33.97
CA GLU A 160 87.89 38.49 -32.73
C GLU A 160 87.74 37.33 -31.70
N PRO A 161 88.81 37.00 -30.93
CA PRO A 161 88.98 35.73 -30.21
C PRO A 161 88.38 35.70 -28.78
N PHE A 162 87.06 35.90 -28.62
CA PHE A 162 86.36 35.79 -27.32
C PHE A 162 85.32 34.65 -27.27
N ALA A 163 85.76 33.42 -27.55
CA ALA A 163 84.91 32.23 -27.54
C ALA A 163 84.36 31.86 -26.15
N GLN A 164 85.05 32.21 -25.06
CA GLN A 164 84.68 31.76 -23.71
C GLN A 164 83.53 32.56 -23.09
N SER A 165 83.50 33.89 -23.23
CA SER A 165 82.38 34.72 -22.74
C SER A 165 81.10 34.48 -23.54
N SER A 166 81.21 34.29 -24.86
CA SER A 166 80.07 33.98 -25.72
C SER A 166 79.46 32.60 -25.40
N ARG A 167 80.29 31.61 -25.06
CA ARG A 167 79.83 30.28 -24.63
C ARG A 167 79.03 30.35 -23.33
N VAL A 168 79.49 31.08 -22.32
CA VAL A 168 78.76 31.25 -21.05
C VAL A 168 77.41 31.95 -21.26
N LYS A 169 77.34 32.95 -22.16
CA LYS A 169 76.07 33.62 -22.50
C LYS A 169 75.07 32.68 -23.15
N LEU A 170 75.53 31.80 -24.05
CA LEU A 170 74.69 30.79 -24.70
C LEU A 170 74.23 29.72 -23.69
N GLU A 171 75.11 29.29 -22.79
CA GLU A 171 74.78 28.35 -21.71
C GLU A 171 73.69 28.91 -20.79
N ASN A 172 73.85 30.18 -20.35
CA ASN A 172 72.87 30.86 -19.49
C ASN A 172 71.51 31.05 -20.19
N ALA A 173 71.52 31.36 -21.49
CA ALA A 173 70.29 31.47 -22.27
C ALA A 173 69.61 30.10 -22.43
N ALA A 174 70.38 29.05 -22.72
CA ALA A 174 69.86 27.69 -22.82
C ALA A 174 69.27 27.19 -21.50
N GLN A 175 69.92 27.49 -20.37
CA GLN A 175 69.38 27.21 -19.04
C GLN A 175 68.09 27.97 -18.77
N GLY A 176 68.06 29.29 -18.99
CA GLY A 176 66.86 30.10 -18.75
C GLY A 176 65.64 29.66 -19.58
N TYR A 177 65.85 29.31 -20.85
CA TYR A 177 64.77 28.76 -21.68
C TYR A 177 64.38 27.34 -21.28
N GLY A 178 65.34 26.52 -20.84
CA GLY A 178 65.08 25.19 -20.29
C GLY A 178 64.18 25.24 -19.06
N ASP A 179 64.47 26.17 -18.14
CA ASP A 179 63.66 26.39 -16.93
C ASP A 179 62.24 26.86 -17.29
N GLN A 180 62.10 27.82 -18.21
CA GLN A 180 60.79 28.29 -18.67
C GLN A 180 59.96 27.18 -19.34
N LEU A 181 60.57 26.35 -20.19
CA LEU A 181 59.89 25.22 -20.81
C LEU A 181 59.46 24.18 -19.76
N TYR A 182 60.30 23.95 -18.76
CA TYR A 182 60.00 23.01 -17.67
C TYR A 182 58.83 23.51 -16.81
N GLU A 183 58.84 24.78 -16.39
CA GLU A 183 57.79 25.41 -15.60
C GLU A 183 56.42 25.41 -16.32
N GLN A 184 56.42 25.62 -17.64
CA GLN A 184 55.20 25.68 -18.43
C GLN A 184 54.68 24.30 -18.87
N ARG A 185 55.38 23.20 -18.56
CA ARG A 185 54.88 21.85 -18.83
C ARG A 185 53.58 21.61 -18.04
N TYR A 186 52.54 21.14 -18.72
CA TYR A 186 51.27 20.79 -18.08
C TYR A 186 51.37 19.41 -17.42
N ASP A 187 50.92 19.32 -16.16
CA ASP A 187 50.78 18.07 -15.42
C ASP A 187 49.34 17.98 -14.89
N PRO A 188 48.52 17.04 -15.39
CA PRO A 188 47.12 16.88 -14.96
C PRO A 188 46.98 16.44 -13.50
N ASN A 189 48.00 15.82 -12.91
CA ASN A 189 47.98 15.29 -11.54
C ASN A 189 48.45 16.32 -10.51
N ALA A 190 49.23 17.33 -10.92
CA ALA A 190 49.74 18.38 -10.03
C ALA A 190 48.62 19.26 -9.42
N VAL A 191 47.44 19.30 -10.03
CA VAL A 191 46.26 20.04 -9.53
C VAL A 191 45.41 19.18 -8.56
N SER A 192 45.53 17.85 -8.60
CA SER A 192 44.72 16.92 -7.81
C SER A 192 45.27 16.67 -6.39
N THR A 193 46.47 17.15 -6.07
CA THR A 193 47.17 16.89 -4.80
C THR A 193 46.93 17.95 -3.73
N LYS A 194 46.18 19.03 -4.02
CA LYS A 194 45.81 20.02 -3.01
C LYS A 194 44.42 19.71 -2.44
N LYS A 195 44.36 18.75 -1.51
CA LYS A 195 43.19 18.45 -0.67
C LYS A 195 43.51 18.79 0.80
N PRO A 196 42.65 19.55 1.51
CA PRO A 196 42.29 19.22 2.88
C PRO A 196 41.18 18.15 2.90
#